data_AF-A0A2E8CXW7-F1
#
_entry.id   AF-A0A2E8CXW7-F1
#
_cell.length_a   1.000
_cell.length_b   1.000
_cell.length_c   1.000
_cell.angle_alpha   90.00
_cell.angle_beta   90.00
_cell.angle_gamma   90.00
#
_symmetry.space_group_name_H-M   'P 1'
#
loop_
_entity.id
_entity.type
_entity.pdbx_description
1 polymer ?
#
loop_
_entity_poly.entity_id
_entity_poly.type
_entity_poly.pdbx_seq_one_letter_code
_entity_poly.pdbx_strand_id
1 'polypeptide(L)'
;MPDGVTEGWQEVVVPLDRKQRLDWSRLGGITFEFTTPGEHVVFIDDISFKRDLAAKTPSKVAPSPVISRVAPPASRKLWVWSTRELLRNPGKRAELFRFCHEQHIGEIWTQLIYTLHRRQSGIRDATVCTINKPDDLRALLRESHEHGIRVHALDGYPDFALRTQHDVPLAVVDAVISFNDSSSASARFDGIHFDNEPYLIVGWQDAEIRERILQEFLELNAECQRRVRELSKMEYGIDIPF
;
A
#
# COMPACT_ATOMS: atom_id res chain seq x y z
N MET A 1 10.57 19.22 -21.39
CA MET A 1 11.43 18.70 -22.48
C MET A 1 11.81 19.86 -23.37
N PRO A 2 13.11 20.11 -23.68
CA PRO A 2 13.51 21.19 -24.58
C PRO A 2 12.82 21.13 -25.95
N ASP A 3 12.55 19.92 -26.45
CA ASP A 3 11.95 19.66 -27.76
C ASP A 3 10.54 19.03 -27.68
N GLY A 4 9.93 19.02 -26.49
CA GLY A 4 8.58 18.48 -26.29
C GLY A 4 8.47 16.94 -26.30
N VAL A 5 7.23 16.44 -26.28
CA VAL A 5 6.88 15.03 -26.47
C VAL A 5 6.68 14.78 -27.96
N THR A 6 7.20 13.68 -28.49
CA THR A 6 7.06 13.30 -29.90
C THR A 6 6.35 11.96 -30.05
N GLU A 7 5.87 11.68 -31.26
CA GLU A 7 5.29 10.38 -31.63
C GLU A 7 6.37 9.30 -31.90
N GLY A 8 7.64 9.70 -32.08
CA GLY A 8 8.78 8.80 -32.20
C GLY A 8 9.63 8.72 -30.94
N TRP A 9 10.39 7.64 -30.80
CA TRP A 9 11.41 7.50 -29.75
C TRP A 9 12.48 8.56 -29.92
N GLN A 10 12.72 9.32 -28.87
CA GLN A 10 13.80 10.29 -28.77
C GLN A 10 14.49 10.15 -27.42
N GLU A 11 15.80 10.35 -27.41
CA GLU A 11 16.53 10.50 -26.16
C GLU A 11 16.38 11.95 -25.69
N VAL A 12 15.88 12.14 -24.47
CA VAL A 12 15.85 13.45 -23.84
C VAL A 12 16.96 13.53 -22.80
N VAL A 13 17.87 14.48 -22.99
CA VAL A 13 18.94 14.73 -22.03
C VAL A 13 18.60 15.94 -21.17
N VAL A 14 18.55 15.72 -19.85
CA VAL A 14 18.39 16.78 -18.87
C VAL A 14 19.76 17.11 -18.28
N PRO A 15 20.39 18.24 -18.65
CA PRO A 15 21.69 18.62 -18.10
C PRO A 15 21.58 18.98 -16.62
N LEU A 16 22.24 18.18 -15.79
CA LEU A 16 22.17 18.26 -14.33
C LEU A 16 23.20 19.25 -13.75
N ASP A 17 24.30 19.46 -14.46
CA ASP A 17 25.38 20.42 -14.17
C ASP A 17 24.92 21.88 -14.20
N ARG A 18 23.85 22.18 -14.95
CA ARG A 18 23.25 23.52 -15.05
C ARG A 18 22.29 23.84 -13.89
N LYS A 19 22.03 22.91 -12.98
CA LYS A 19 21.09 23.05 -11.87
C LYS A 19 21.84 23.19 -10.54
N GLN A 20 22.32 24.40 -10.27
CA GLN A 20 23.12 24.75 -9.06
C GLN A 20 22.43 24.51 -7.71
N ARG A 21 21.17 24.02 -7.69
CA ARG A 21 20.36 23.81 -6.48
C ARG A 21 20.03 22.34 -6.19
N LEU A 22 20.55 21.40 -6.97
CA LEU A 22 20.36 19.98 -6.70
C LEU A 22 21.37 19.51 -5.64
N ASP A 23 20.86 19.10 -4.48
CA ASP A 23 21.63 18.42 -3.46
C ASP A 23 21.76 16.93 -3.83
N TRP A 24 22.93 16.58 -4.39
CA TRP A 24 23.24 15.23 -4.83
C TRP A 24 23.45 14.23 -3.70
N SER A 25 23.51 14.69 -2.44
CA SER A 25 23.57 13.82 -1.27
C SER A 25 22.20 13.27 -0.84
N ARG A 26 21.11 13.75 -1.47
CA ARG A 26 19.73 13.35 -1.17
C ARG A 26 19.11 12.60 -2.34
N LEU A 27 18.12 11.76 -2.05
CA LEU A 27 17.30 11.13 -3.07
C LEU A 27 16.57 12.22 -3.87
N GLY A 28 16.81 12.25 -5.18
CA GLY A 28 16.09 13.11 -6.11
C GLY A 28 14.86 12.41 -6.70
N GLY A 29 13.77 13.14 -6.87
CA GLY A 29 12.61 12.69 -7.62
C GLY A 29 12.66 13.16 -9.08
N ILE A 30 12.09 12.36 -9.99
CA ILE A 30 11.78 12.80 -11.36
C ILE A 30 10.26 12.92 -11.45
N THR A 31 9.78 14.14 -11.68
CA THR A 31 8.34 14.41 -11.87
C THR A 31 8.08 14.74 -13.33
N PHE A 32 7.11 14.04 -13.93
CA PHE A 32 6.58 14.36 -15.25
C PHE A 32 5.25 15.09 -15.07
N GLU A 33 5.21 16.38 -15.42
CA GLU A 33 4.00 17.18 -15.36
C GLU A 33 3.42 17.33 -16.76
N PHE A 34 2.17 16.88 -16.94
CA PHE A 34 1.43 16.98 -18.18
C PHE A 34 0.25 17.93 -17.97
N THR A 35 0.23 19.05 -18.68
CA THR A 35 -0.78 20.11 -18.50
C THR A 35 -1.84 20.13 -19.59
N THR A 36 -1.75 19.22 -20.57
CA THR A 36 -2.68 19.12 -21.70
C THR A 36 -3.90 18.28 -21.31
N PRO A 37 -5.14 18.82 -21.35
CA PRO A 37 -6.35 18.04 -21.10
C PRO A 37 -6.56 16.93 -22.13
N GLY A 38 -7.20 15.82 -21.73
CA GLY A 38 -7.57 14.71 -22.61
C GLY A 38 -6.98 13.36 -22.20
N GLU A 39 -7.30 12.32 -22.96
CA GLU A 39 -6.74 10.98 -22.80
C GLU A 39 -5.44 10.87 -23.63
N HIS A 40 -4.31 10.74 -22.94
CA HIS A 40 -2.98 10.66 -23.56
C HIS A 40 -2.22 9.46 -23.01
N VAL A 41 -1.35 8.87 -23.84
CA VAL A 41 -0.44 7.80 -23.44
C VAL A 41 0.99 8.29 -23.66
N VAL A 42 1.82 8.15 -22.62
CA VAL A 42 3.24 8.50 -22.69
C VAL A 42 4.05 7.25 -22.43
N PHE A 43 4.97 6.94 -23.34
CA PHE A 43 5.91 5.84 -23.20
C PHE A 43 7.26 6.39 -22.71
N ILE A 44 7.79 5.78 -21.66
CA ILE A 44 9.10 6.09 -21.09
C ILE A 44 9.89 4.79 -21.04
N ASP A 45 11.11 4.80 -21.57
CA ASP A 45 12.02 3.66 -21.54
C ASP A 45 13.19 3.94 -20.57
N ASP A 46 14.29 3.18 -20.68
CA ASP A 46 15.51 3.27 -19.86
C ASP A 46 15.85 4.70 -19.39
N ILE A 47 15.76 4.94 -18.08
CA ILE A 47 16.22 6.18 -17.41
C ILE A 47 17.63 5.92 -16.88
N SER A 48 18.60 6.78 -17.22
CA SER A 48 20.00 6.60 -16.81
C SER A 48 20.72 7.92 -16.53
N PHE A 49 21.77 7.85 -15.70
CA PHE A 49 22.73 8.93 -15.53
C PHE A 49 23.87 8.79 -16.54
N LYS A 50 24.15 9.88 -17.27
CA LYS A 50 25.28 9.94 -18.20
C LYS A 50 26.37 10.87 -17.68
N ARG A 51 27.62 10.44 -17.81
CA ARG A 51 28.81 11.28 -17.58
C ARG A 51 29.33 11.92 -18.88
N ASP A 52 29.12 11.24 -20.00
CA ASP A 52 29.47 11.71 -21.35
C ASP A 52 28.19 11.79 -22.19
N LEU A 53 27.89 12.97 -22.72
CA LEU A 53 26.72 13.22 -23.57
C LEU A 53 26.81 12.49 -24.91
N ALA A 54 28.01 12.20 -25.39
CA ALA A 54 28.23 11.45 -26.63
C ALA A 54 28.07 9.94 -26.44
N ALA A 55 28.03 9.45 -25.21
CA ALA A 55 27.86 8.03 -24.92
C ALA A 55 26.44 7.58 -25.32
N LYS A 56 26.39 6.65 -26.27
CA LYS A 56 25.13 6.02 -26.69
C LYS A 56 24.65 5.06 -25.61
N THR A 57 23.42 5.24 -25.18
CA THR A 57 22.71 4.24 -24.37
C THR A 57 22.57 2.98 -25.22
N PRO A 58 22.83 1.76 -24.70
CA PRO A 58 22.62 0.54 -25.46
C PRO A 58 21.17 0.52 -25.98
N SER A 59 20.99 0.58 -27.30
CA SER A 59 19.66 0.54 -27.88
C SER A 59 19.09 -0.85 -27.67
N LYS A 60 18.23 -1.00 -26.68
CA LYS A 60 17.21 -2.04 -26.74
C LYS A 60 16.24 -1.63 -27.85
N VAL A 61 15.73 -2.62 -28.57
CA VAL A 61 14.59 -2.40 -29.46
C VAL A 61 13.48 -1.90 -28.55
N ALA A 62 13.14 -0.62 -28.68
CA ALA A 62 12.10 -0.04 -27.87
C ALA A 62 10.81 -0.84 -28.10
N PRO A 63 10.12 -1.27 -27.03
CA PRO A 63 8.94 -2.10 -27.19
C PRO A 63 7.94 -1.38 -28.09
N SER A 64 7.37 -2.11 -29.06
CA SER A 64 6.27 -1.56 -29.87
C SER A 64 5.22 -1.00 -28.91
N PRO A 65 4.67 0.21 -29.15
CA PRO A 65 3.61 0.75 -28.33
C PRO A 65 2.43 -0.21 -28.40
N VAL A 66 2.30 -1.08 -27.40
CA VAL A 66 1.09 -1.83 -27.18
C VAL A 66 0.11 -0.78 -26.71
N ILE A 67 -0.71 -0.26 -27.62
CA ILE A 67 -1.92 0.47 -27.26
C ILE A 67 -2.77 -0.54 -26.50
N SER A 68 -2.55 -0.60 -25.20
CA SER A 68 -3.42 -1.33 -24.29
C SER A 68 -4.80 -0.71 -24.50
N ARG A 69 -5.76 -1.53 -24.95
CA ARG A 69 -7.19 -1.15 -24.92
C ARG A 69 -7.42 -0.51 -23.57
N VAL A 70 -7.97 0.71 -23.55
CA VAL A 70 -8.35 1.43 -22.32
C VAL A 70 -8.84 0.40 -21.32
N ALA A 71 -8.02 0.15 -20.29
CA ALA A 71 -8.38 -0.84 -19.30
C ALA A 71 -9.74 -0.40 -18.74
N PRO A 72 -10.67 -1.33 -18.45
CA PRO A 72 -11.88 -0.96 -17.73
C PRO A 72 -11.45 -0.12 -16.52
N PRO A 73 -12.18 0.97 -16.19
CA PRO A 73 -11.77 1.92 -15.17
C PRO A 73 -11.33 1.15 -13.94
N ALA A 74 -10.08 1.35 -13.53
CA ALA A 74 -9.47 0.58 -12.47
C ALA A 74 -10.38 0.65 -11.24
N SER A 75 -10.69 -0.52 -10.67
CA SER A 75 -11.49 -0.63 -9.45
C SER A 75 -10.93 0.31 -8.40
N ARG A 76 -11.76 1.23 -7.90
CA ARG A 76 -11.37 2.18 -6.85
C ARG A 76 -11.28 1.45 -5.52
N LYS A 77 -10.44 1.98 -4.63
CA LYS A 77 -10.26 1.50 -3.25
C LYS A 77 -10.78 2.55 -2.27
N LEU A 78 -11.33 2.12 -1.15
CA LEU A 78 -11.89 3.02 -0.13
C LEU A 78 -11.47 2.62 1.28
N TRP A 79 -11.02 3.60 2.06
CA TRP A 79 -10.88 3.46 3.50
C TRP A 79 -12.24 3.54 4.20
N VAL A 80 -12.52 2.60 5.11
CA VAL A 80 -13.71 2.59 5.96
C VAL A 80 -13.37 2.58 7.46
N TRP A 81 -13.64 3.70 8.15
CA TRP A 81 -13.37 3.90 9.58
C TRP A 81 -14.45 3.31 10.51
N SER A 82 -15.70 3.28 10.05
CA SER A 82 -16.87 2.96 10.87
C SER A 82 -17.18 1.46 10.97
N THR A 83 -16.17 0.59 11.03
CA THR A 83 -16.36 -0.88 11.06
C THR A 83 -17.34 -1.30 12.15
N ARG A 84 -17.31 -0.68 13.34
CA ARG A 84 -18.22 -1.00 14.46
C ARG A 84 -19.69 -0.82 14.10
N GLU A 85 -20.01 0.17 13.29
CA GLU A 85 -21.37 0.44 12.82
C GLU A 85 -21.78 -0.61 11.79
N LEU A 86 -20.89 -0.93 10.85
CA LEU A 86 -21.14 -1.93 9.81
C LEU A 86 -21.34 -3.34 10.37
N LEU A 87 -20.60 -3.71 11.42
CA LEU A 87 -20.80 -5.00 12.11
C LEU A 87 -22.21 -5.13 12.69
N ARG A 88 -22.80 -4.03 13.18
CA ARG A 88 -24.06 -4.05 13.93
C ARG A 88 -25.28 -3.74 13.08
N ASN A 89 -25.12 -3.06 11.96
CA ASN A 89 -26.23 -2.46 11.22
C ASN A 89 -26.24 -2.90 9.74
N PRO A 90 -27.10 -3.87 9.37
CA PRO A 90 -27.27 -4.29 7.98
C PRO A 90 -27.70 -3.16 7.03
N GLY A 91 -28.49 -2.20 7.51
CA GLY A 91 -28.89 -1.04 6.70
C GLY A 91 -27.71 -0.15 6.32
N LYS A 92 -26.73 0.00 7.22
CA LYS A 92 -25.49 0.73 6.94
C LYS A 92 -24.55 -0.03 6.00
N ARG A 93 -24.55 -1.36 6.06
CA ARG A 93 -23.86 -2.19 5.05
C ARG A 93 -24.49 -2.02 3.67
N ALA A 94 -25.81 -2.07 3.57
CA ALA A 94 -26.51 -1.83 2.30
C ALA A 94 -26.24 -0.42 1.73
N GLU A 95 -26.17 0.60 2.59
CA GLU A 95 -25.80 1.96 2.19
C GLU A 95 -24.36 2.00 1.62
N LEU A 96 -23.40 1.38 2.30
CA LEU A 96 -22.02 1.26 1.85
C LEU A 96 -21.92 0.52 0.51
N PHE A 97 -22.56 -0.64 0.35
CA PHE A 97 -22.46 -1.44 -0.87
C PHE A 97 -23.05 -0.72 -2.08
N ARG A 98 -24.17 -0.02 -1.90
CA ARG A 98 -24.74 0.85 -2.94
C ARG A 98 -23.76 1.96 -3.33
N PHE A 99 -23.17 2.64 -2.35
CA PHE A 99 -22.16 3.66 -2.61
C PHE A 99 -20.95 3.08 -3.37
N CYS A 100 -20.45 1.92 -2.94
CA CYS A 100 -19.35 1.25 -3.62
C CYS A 100 -19.68 0.91 -5.07
N HIS A 101 -20.89 0.42 -5.34
CA HIS A 101 -21.35 0.15 -6.71
C HIS A 101 -21.42 1.44 -7.56
N GLU A 102 -22.09 2.49 -7.07
CA GLU A 102 -22.21 3.78 -7.75
C GLU A 102 -20.85 4.44 -8.01
N GLN A 103 -19.89 4.21 -7.12
CA GLN A 103 -18.54 4.72 -7.21
C GLN A 103 -17.55 3.69 -7.76
N HIS A 104 -17.97 2.58 -8.36
CA HIS A 104 -17.03 1.60 -8.92
C HIS A 104 -15.86 1.23 -7.97
N ILE A 105 -16.16 1.12 -6.67
CA ILE A 105 -15.22 0.71 -5.62
C ILE A 105 -15.36 -0.79 -5.48
N GLY A 106 -14.29 -1.52 -5.79
CA GLY A 106 -14.26 -2.98 -5.68
C GLY A 106 -13.34 -3.50 -4.59
N GLU A 107 -12.71 -2.61 -3.80
CA GLU A 107 -11.95 -2.98 -2.62
C GLU A 107 -12.15 -1.95 -1.51
N ILE A 108 -12.35 -2.43 -0.28
CA ILE A 108 -12.42 -1.59 0.91
C ILE A 108 -11.39 -2.03 1.95
N TRP A 109 -10.85 -1.07 2.69
CA TRP A 109 -9.95 -1.29 3.80
C TRP A 109 -10.70 -0.94 5.08
N THR A 110 -11.08 -1.95 5.85
CA THR A 110 -11.92 -1.75 7.04
C THR A 110 -11.06 -1.79 8.29
N GLN A 111 -11.15 -0.76 9.14
CA GLN A 111 -10.43 -0.74 10.42
C GLN A 111 -10.73 -2.01 11.21
N LEU A 112 -9.68 -2.79 11.50
CA LEU A 112 -9.78 -4.01 12.28
C LEU A 112 -10.05 -3.64 13.74
N ILE A 113 -11.00 -4.35 14.34
CA ILE A 113 -11.35 -4.17 15.74
C ILE A 113 -10.84 -5.39 16.49
N TYR A 114 -9.84 -5.20 17.35
CA TYR A 114 -9.20 -6.27 18.09
C TYR A 114 -8.89 -5.86 19.53
N THR A 115 -8.47 -6.83 20.33
CA THR A 115 -7.95 -6.65 21.68
C THR A 115 -6.54 -7.25 21.74
N LEU A 116 -5.61 -6.54 22.39
CA LEU A 116 -4.27 -7.02 22.66
C LEU A 116 -4.17 -7.58 24.07
N HIS A 117 -3.48 -8.70 24.20
CA HIS A 117 -3.16 -9.33 25.46
C HIS A 117 -1.66 -9.62 25.52
N ARG A 118 -1.07 -9.40 26.69
CA ARG A 118 0.29 -9.88 26.98
C ARG A 118 0.19 -11.28 27.57
N ARG A 119 0.71 -12.28 26.85
CA ARG A 119 0.83 -13.63 27.36
C ARG A 119 2.19 -13.76 28.06
N GLN A 120 2.14 -13.80 29.39
CA GLN A 120 3.30 -14.16 30.20
C GLN A 120 3.40 -15.69 30.24
N SER A 121 4.23 -16.24 29.37
CA SER A 121 4.70 -17.62 29.44
C SER A 121 6.17 -17.50 29.81
N GLY A 122 6.61 -18.06 30.95
CA GLY A 122 7.93 -17.83 31.56
C GLY A 122 9.19 -18.09 30.70
N ILE A 123 9.04 -18.38 29.41
CA ILE A 123 10.10 -18.48 28.41
C ILE A 123 10.20 -17.22 27.53
N ARG A 124 9.08 -16.57 27.15
CA ARG A 124 9.02 -15.27 26.44
C ARG A 124 7.65 -14.60 26.61
N ASP A 125 7.65 -13.29 26.87
CA ASP A 125 6.45 -12.46 26.75
C ASP A 125 6.04 -12.36 25.28
N ALA A 126 4.78 -12.65 24.98
CA ALA A 126 4.25 -12.55 23.62
C ALA A 126 3.03 -11.62 23.59
N THR A 127 2.99 -10.74 22.59
CA THR A 127 1.78 -9.98 22.25
C THR A 127 0.84 -10.89 21.47
N VAL A 128 -0.40 -10.99 21.95
CA VAL A 128 -1.46 -11.79 21.33
C VAL A 128 -2.58 -10.85 20.91
N CYS A 129 -2.91 -10.87 19.63
CA CYS A 129 -4.06 -10.15 19.07
C CYS A 129 -5.27 -11.08 19.01
N THR A 130 -6.43 -10.61 19.45
CA THR A 130 -7.72 -11.30 19.32
C THR A 130 -8.71 -10.40 18.59
N ILE A 131 -9.20 -10.86 17.43
CA ILE A 131 -10.20 -10.13 16.66
C ILE A 131 -11.54 -10.14 17.40
N ASN A 132 -12.12 -8.95 17.56
CA ASN A 132 -13.39 -8.76 18.26
C ASN A 132 -14.56 -9.04 17.31
N LYS A 133 -15.65 -9.62 17.85
CA LYS A 133 -16.89 -9.90 17.10
C LYS A 133 -16.67 -10.70 15.80
N PRO A 134 -15.96 -11.85 15.86
CA PRO A 134 -15.54 -12.56 14.66
C PRO A 134 -16.72 -13.09 13.81
N ASP A 135 -17.86 -13.42 14.41
CA ASP A 135 -19.04 -13.86 13.64
C ASP A 135 -19.70 -12.72 12.86
N ASP A 136 -19.85 -11.55 13.48
CA ASP A 136 -20.37 -10.35 12.81
C ASP A 136 -19.43 -9.94 11.66
N LEU A 137 -18.11 -10.06 11.87
CA LEU A 137 -17.10 -9.78 10.86
C LEU A 137 -17.17 -10.76 9.69
N ARG A 138 -17.31 -12.07 9.96
CA ARG A 138 -17.55 -13.08 8.92
C ARG A 138 -18.80 -12.78 8.09
N ALA A 139 -19.86 -12.27 8.72
CA ALA A 139 -21.07 -11.85 8.01
C ALA A 139 -20.81 -10.66 7.09
N LEU A 140 -20.14 -9.60 7.58
CA LEU A 140 -19.74 -8.44 6.77
C LEU A 140 -18.88 -8.84 5.56
N LEU A 141 -17.89 -9.71 5.76
CA LEU A 141 -17.00 -10.17 4.68
C LEU A 141 -17.79 -10.95 3.61
N ARG A 142 -18.70 -11.83 4.03
CA ARG A 142 -19.55 -12.58 3.12
C ARG A 142 -20.43 -11.67 2.28
N GLU A 143 -21.13 -10.74 2.91
CA GLU A 143 -21.99 -9.78 2.22
C GLU A 143 -21.17 -8.89 1.26
N SER A 144 -19.96 -8.46 1.67
CA SER A 144 -19.07 -7.67 0.80
C SER A 144 -18.69 -8.45 -0.47
N HIS A 145 -18.33 -9.72 -0.34
CA HIS A 145 -18.00 -10.57 -1.48
C HIS A 145 -19.20 -10.89 -2.38
N GLU A 146 -20.41 -11.03 -1.83
CA GLU A 146 -21.64 -11.15 -2.62
C GLU A 146 -21.87 -9.93 -3.53
N HIS A 147 -21.38 -8.76 -3.11
CA HIS A 147 -21.36 -7.53 -3.89
C HIS A 147 -20.10 -7.32 -4.75
N GLY A 148 -19.21 -8.32 -4.82
CA GLY A 148 -17.97 -8.24 -5.60
C GLY A 148 -16.94 -7.27 -5.01
N ILE A 149 -17.05 -6.95 -3.73
CA ILE A 149 -16.15 -6.03 -3.02
C ILE A 149 -15.15 -6.85 -2.22
N ARG A 150 -13.87 -6.67 -2.52
CA ARG A 150 -12.76 -7.19 -1.73
C ARG A 150 -12.58 -6.43 -0.43
N VAL A 151 -12.11 -7.08 0.62
CA VAL A 151 -11.93 -6.48 1.94
C VAL A 151 -10.54 -6.76 2.49
N HIS A 152 -9.80 -5.70 2.80
CA HIS A 152 -8.55 -5.80 3.56
C HIS A 152 -8.80 -5.42 5.03
N ALA A 153 -8.16 -6.18 5.93
CA ALA A 153 -8.05 -5.81 7.32
C ALA A 153 -7.07 -4.63 7.43
N LEU A 154 -7.57 -3.48 7.88
CA LEU A 154 -6.78 -2.27 8.03
C LEU A 154 -6.40 -2.05 9.49
N ASP A 155 -5.14 -1.71 9.72
CA ASP A 155 -4.69 -1.16 10.99
C ASP A 155 -3.57 -0.15 10.76
N GLY A 156 -3.14 0.56 11.77
CA GLY A 156 -2.09 1.56 11.59
C GLY A 156 -1.85 2.40 12.83
N TYR A 157 -0.59 2.64 13.13
CA TYR A 157 -0.20 3.61 14.14
C TYR A 157 1.25 4.07 13.86
N PRO A 158 1.61 5.36 14.08
CA PRO A 158 2.96 5.85 13.80
C PRO A 158 4.03 4.98 14.44
N ASP A 159 3.90 4.69 15.73
CA ASP A 159 4.92 3.97 16.49
C ASP A 159 5.12 2.52 16.03
N PHE A 160 4.20 1.93 15.26
CA PHE A 160 4.40 0.60 14.69
C PHE A 160 5.61 0.55 13.75
N ALA A 161 6.05 1.67 13.19
CA ALA A 161 7.30 1.72 12.44
C ALA A 161 8.54 1.41 13.31
N LEU A 162 8.47 1.66 14.62
CA LEU A 162 9.58 1.44 15.55
C LEU A 162 9.71 -0.04 15.92
N ARG A 163 10.95 -0.55 15.91
CA ARG A 163 11.27 -1.95 16.21
C ARG A 163 10.72 -2.42 17.56
N THR A 164 10.68 -1.52 18.54
CA THR A 164 10.13 -1.79 19.87
C THR A 164 8.64 -2.12 19.89
N GLN A 165 7.91 -1.78 18.82
CA GLN A 165 6.47 -1.95 18.69
C GLN A 165 6.08 -2.96 17.61
N HIS A 166 7.05 -3.57 16.90
CA HIS A 166 6.77 -4.53 15.83
C HIS A 166 5.97 -5.74 16.29
N ASP A 167 6.02 -6.09 17.58
CA ASP A 167 5.27 -7.21 18.14
C ASP A 167 3.74 -7.05 17.96
N VAL A 168 3.22 -5.82 17.92
CA VAL A 168 1.81 -5.53 17.70
C VAL A 168 1.33 -5.82 16.27
N PRO A 169 1.85 -5.17 15.20
CA PRO A 169 1.43 -5.44 13.83
C PRO A 169 1.72 -6.89 13.42
N LEU A 170 2.79 -7.51 13.92
CA LEU A 170 3.05 -8.94 13.68
C LEU A 170 1.97 -9.83 14.32
N ALA A 171 1.54 -9.53 15.55
CA ALA A 171 0.43 -10.24 16.17
C ALA A 171 -0.90 -10.02 15.42
N VAL A 172 -1.12 -8.82 14.87
CA VAL A 172 -2.29 -8.52 14.01
C VAL A 172 -2.27 -9.38 12.75
N VAL A 173 -1.14 -9.47 12.05
CA VAL A 173 -0.99 -10.33 10.87
C VAL A 173 -1.31 -11.79 11.22
N ASP A 174 -0.75 -12.31 12.30
CA ASP A 174 -0.98 -13.69 12.74
C ASP A 174 -2.46 -13.94 13.08
N ALA A 175 -3.14 -12.97 13.70
CA ALA A 175 -4.55 -13.07 14.04
C ALA A 175 -5.46 -13.06 12.80
N VAL A 176 -5.15 -12.24 11.79
CA VAL A 176 -5.91 -12.21 10.53
C VAL A 176 -5.72 -13.50 9.74
N ILE A 177 -4.50 -14.04 9.68
CA ILE A 177 -4.23 -15.35 9.06
C ILE A 177 -5.07 -16.44 9.76
N SER A 178 -5.01 -16.51 11.09
CA SER A 178 -5.77 -17.48 11.89
C SER A 178 -7.28 -17.35 11.72
N PHE A 179 -7.78 -16.12 11.62
CA PHE A 179 -9.18 -15.84 11.33
C PHE A 179 -9.60 -16.35 9.95
N ASN A 180 -8.76 -16.15 8.94
CA ASN A 180 -9.02 -16.66 7.60
C ASN A 180 -9.02 -18.19 7.53
N ASP A 181 -8.05 -18.84 8.20
CA ASP A 181 -7.95 -20.30 8.23
C ASP A 181 -9.16 -20.96 8.88
N SER A 182 -9.72 -20.31 9.92
CA SER A 182 -10.94 -20.76 10.60
C SER A 182 -12.25 -20.36 9.92
N SER A 183 -12.20 -19.56 8.84
CA SER A 183 -13.38 -19.06 8.12
C SER A 183 -13.59 -19.75 6.78
N SER A 184 -14.85 -19.81 6.33
CA SER A 184 -15.19 -20.28 4.97
C SER A 184 -14.60 -19.35 3.91
N ALA A 185 -14.33 -19.85 2.70
CA ALA A 185 -13.69 -19.06 1.64
C ALA A 185 -14.37 -17.70 1.38
N SER A 186 -15.71 -17.66 1.43
CA SER A 186 -16.50 -16.44 1.22
C SER A 186 -16.47 -15.47 2.41
N ALA A 187 -15.91 -15.83 3.55
CA ALA A 187 -15.91 -15.04 4.79
C ALA A 187 -14.48 -14.75 5.30
N ARG A 188 -13.53 -14.70 4.37
CA ARG A 188 -12.11 -14.39 4.62
C ARG A 188 -11.82 -12.94 4.24
N PHE A 189 -10.77 -12.36 4.80
CA PHE A 189 -10.16 -11.16 4.24
C PHE A 189 -9.38 -11.51 2.97
N ASP A 190 -9.35 -10.58 2.01
CA ASP A 190 -8.51 -10.68 0.81
C ASP A 190 -7.10 -10.15 1.07
N GLY A 191 -6.93 -9.30 2.09
CA GLY A 191 -5.66 -8.67 2.36
C GLY A 191 -5.52 -8.08 3.76
N ILE A 192 -4.32 -7.61 4.05
CA ILE A 192 -3.98 -6.80 5.22
C ILE A 192 -3.36 -5.50 4.69
N HIS A 193 -3.78 -4.36 5.23
CA HIS A 193 -3.22 -3.05 4.88
C HIS A 193 -2.76 -2.34 6.15
N PHE A 194 -1.56 -1.78 6.15
CA PHE A 194 -1.09 -0.92 7.26
C PHE A 194 -0.93 0.53 6.83
N ASP A 195 -1.67 1.43 7.48
CA ASP A 195 -1.42 2.87 7.41
C ASP A 195 -0.58 3.31 8.61
N ASN A 196 0.70 2.92 8.58
CA ASN A 196 1.65 3.38 9.57
C ASN A 196 2.22 4.73 9.09
N GLU A 197 2.02 5.78 9.88
CA GLU A 197 2.39 7.17 9.53
C GLU A 197 3.68 7.61 10.29
N PRO A 198 4.88 7.09 9.95
CA PRO A 198 6.09 7.32 10.75
C PRO A 198 6.54 8.79 10.79
N TYR A 199 6.05 9.63 9.88
CA TYR A 199 6.33 11.06 9.86
C TYR A 199 5.78 11.82 11.09
N LEU A 200 4.90 11.17 11.85
CA LEU A 200 4.38 11.68 13.12
C LEU A 200 5.28 11.33 14.33
N ILE A 201 6.31 10.51 14.15
CA ILE A 201 7.22 10.11 15.25
C ILE A 201 8.16 11.26 15.63
N VAL A 202 8.34 11.45 16.94
CA VAL A 202 9.30 12.42 17.48
C VAL A 202 10.71 12.14 16.94
N GLY A 203 11.31 13.15 16.32
CA GLY A 203 12.64 13.05 15.71
C GLY A 203 12.63 12.80 14.21
N TRP A 204 11.47 12.64 13.55
CA TRP A 204 11.38 12.48 12.09
C TRP A 204 12.07 13.59 11.28
N GLN A 205 12.12 14.82 11.80
CA GLN A 205 12.77 15.93 11.09
C GLN A 205 14.31 15.84 11.14
N ASP A 206 14.87 15.11 12.10
CA ASP A 206 16.30 14.80 12.16
C ASP A 206 16.64 13.70 11.14
N ALA A 207 17.70 13.92 10.36
CA ALA A 207 18.04 13.03 9.25
C ALA A 207 18.48 11.63 9.71
N GLU A 208 19.31 11.55 10.75
CA GLU A 208 19.83 10.27 11.26
C GLU A 208 18.72 9.49 11.98
N ILE A 209 17.87 10.17 12.74
CA ILE A 209 16.71 9.54 13.37
C ILE A 209 15.70 9.06 12.32
N ARG A 210 15.42 9.86 11.29
CA ARG A 210 14.53 9.47 10.19
C ARG A 210 15.02 8.24 9.45
N GLU A 211 16.32 8.18 9.14
CA GLU A 211 16.90 7.02 8.46
C GLU A 211 16.72 5.74 9.29
N ARG A 212 16.94 5.82 10.62
CA ARG A 212 16.65 4.70 11.53
C ARG A 212 15.17 4.30 11.53
N ILE A 213 14.26 5.26 11.62
CA ILE A 213 12.80 5.00 11.58
C ILE A 213 12.42 4.30 10.26
N LEU A 214 12.93 4.79 9.13
CA LEU A 214 12.66 4.21 7.81
C LEU A 214 13.23 2.78 7.70
N GLN A 215 14.42 2.53 8.24
CA GLN A 215 14.97 1.18 8.27
C GLN A 215 14.09 0.23 9.09
N GLU A 216 13.69 0.63 10.30
CA GLU A 216 12.83 -0.20 11.16
C GLU A 216 11.44 -0.40 10.52
N PHE A 217 10.90 0.60 9.82
CA PHE A 217 9.66 0.48 9.06
C PHE A 217 9.79 -0.57 7.93
N LEU A 218 10.88 -0.53 7.16
CA LEU A 218 11.14 -1.53 6.11
C LEU A 218 11.32 -2.94 6.69
N GLU A 219 11.98 -3.07 7.83
CA GLU A 219 12.13 -4.35 8.55
C GLU A 219 10.78 -4.95 8.94
N LEU A 220 9.87 -4.14 9.51
CA LEU A 220 8.51 -4.58 9.83
C LEU A 220 7.79 -5.08 8.58
N ASN A 221 7.76 -4.25 7.54
CA ASN A 221 6.96 -4.54 6.35
C ASN A 221 7.49 -5.77 5.60
N ALA A 222 8.81 -5.96 5.57
CA ALA A 222 9.42 -7.16 5.00
C ALA A 222 8.98 -8.43 5.75
N GLU A 223 8.93 -8.39 7.09
CA GLU A 223 8.51 -9.52 7.91
C GLU A 223 7.00 -9.79 7.79
N CYS A 224 6.16 -8.75 7.81
CA CYS A 224 4.72 -8.89 7.55
C CYS A 224 4.45 -9.49 6.17
N GLN A 225 5.09 -8.96 5.12
CA GLN A 225 4.98 -9.48 3.75
C GLN A 225 5.44 -10.94 3.65
N ARG A 226 6.52 -11.31 4.34
CA ARG A 226 7.02 -12.69 4.40
C ARG A 226 5.96 -13.62 4.98
N ARG A 227 5.40 -13.29 6.15
CA ARG A 227 4.35 -14.08 6.82
C ARG A 227 3.11 -14.24 5.95
N VAL A 228 2.60 -13.13 5.41
CA VAL A 228 1.42 -13.16 4.53
C VAL A 228 1.65 -14.05 3.32
N ARG A 229 2.81 -13.93 2.66
CA ARG A 229 3.17 -14.73 1.47
C ARG A 229 3.34 -16.21 1.78
N GLU A 230 3.94 -16.55 2.92
CA GLU A 230 4.26 -17.95 3.26
C GLU A 230 3.10 -18.70 3.91
N LEU A 231 2.24 -18.00 4.64
CA LEU A 231 1.21 -18.60 5.48
C LEU A 231 -0.21 -18.37 4.94
N SER A 232 -0.38 -17.56 3.89
CA SER A 232 -1.69 -17.24 3.35
C SER A 232 -1.66 -16.96 1.84
N LYS A 233 -2.81 -16.63 1.27
CA LYS A 233 -2.95 -16.12 -0.11
C LYS A 233 -3.40 -14.66 -0.15
N MET A 234 -3.36 -13.98 1.00
CA MET A 234 -3.78 -12.60 1.12
C MET A 234 -2.79 -11.66 0.46
N GLU A 235 -3.28 -10.49 0.04
CA GLU A 235 -2.42 -9.37 -0.32
C GLU A 235 -1.94 -8.63 0.93
N TYR A 236 -0.75 -8.02 0.81
CA TYR A 236 -0.20 -7.16 1.85
C TYR A 236 0.04 -5.78 1.24
N GLY A 237 -0.54 -4.76 1.87
CA GLY A 237 -0.43 -3.36 1.46
C GLY A 237 0.05 -2.48 2.61
N ILE A 238 0.70 -1.39 2.27
CA ILE A 238 1.10 -0.33 3.21
C ILE A 238 0.90 1.03 2.55
N ASP A 239 0.67 2.05 3.37
CA ASP A 239 0.81 3.44 2.93
C ASP A 239 2.27 3.88 3.09
N ILE A 240 2.85 4.43 2.01
CA ILE A 240 4.26 4.80 1.97
C ILE A 240 4.38 6.27 2.37
N PRO A 241 5.15 6.59 3.43
CA PRO A 241 5.39 7.97 3.84
C PRO A 241 6.19 8.72 2.76
N PHE A 242 5.90 10.00 2.58
CA PHE A 242 6.52 10.89 1.59
C PHE A 242 7.49 11.91 2.22
#